data_AF-A0ABD3THQ4-F1
#
_entry.id   AF-A0ABD3THQ4-F1
#
_cell.length_a   1.000
_cell.length_b   1.000
_cell.length_c   1.000
_cell.angle_alpha   90.00
_cell.angle_beta   90.00
_cell.angle_gamma   90.00
#
_symmetry.space_group_name_H-M   'P 1'
#
loop_
_entity.id
_entity.type
_entity.pdbx_description
1 polymer ?
#
loop_
_entity_poly.entity_id
_entity_poly.type
_entity_poly.pdbx_seq_one_letter_code
_entity_poly.pdbx_strand_id
1 'polypeptide(L)'
;MAFFGLSQLGYQHTIREGSVRSKADPLRSKTQLGFIALPPLSDKNPQKKSIVPIDQKSGYGPGPQGSYVEYTRMRAKHIRNPKEPHMMYAFPLTTTQNYGWWSQYEPLKQNMRWAYVPRRPNINSEMTRFVNEMALTNREFTLF
;
A
#
# COMPACT_ATOMS: atom_id res chain seq x y z
N MET A 1 -21.23 19.18 -19.17
CA MET A 1 -20.53 20.42 -18.79
C MET A 1 -19.84 20.18 -17.45
N ALA A 2 -18.51 20.16 -17.40
CA ALA A 2 -17.76 20.02 -16.15
C ALA A 2 -17.13 21.37 -15.80
N PHE A 3 -17.53 21.92 -14.65
CA PHE A 3 -17.05 23.20 -14.13
C PHE A 3 -15.61 23.02 -13.61
N PHE A 4 -14.62 23.26 -14.47
CA PHE A 4 -13.22 23.22 -14.07
C PHE A 4 -12.81 24.53 -13.39
N GLY A 5 -12.64 24.48 -12.07
CA GLY A 5 -11.71 25.37 -11.35
C GLY A 5 -12.16 26.79 -10.98
N LEU A 6 -13.17 27.38 -11.62
CA LEU A 6 -13.50 28.80 -11.44
C LEU A 6 -14.16 29.15 -10.10
N SER A 7 -15.00 28.28 -9.55
CA SER A 7 -15.81 28.61 -8.37
C SER A 7 -15.31 28.02 -7.06
N GLN A 8 -14.27 27.18 -7.05
CA GLN A 8 -13.88 26.33 -5.88
C GLN A 8 -15.02 25.48 -5.27
N LEU A 9 -16.22 25.50 -5.86
CA LEU A 9 -17.44 24.88 -5.35
C LEU A 9 -17.70 23.50 -5.97
N GLY A 10 -16.65 22.77 -6.37
CA GLY A 10 -16.77 21.48 -7.05
C GLY A 10 -15.65 20.48 -6.75
N TYR A 11 -15.82 19.25 -7.23
CA TYR A 11 -14.91 18.11 -7.04
C TYR A 11 -13.58 18.33 -7.80
N GLN A 12 -12.63 19.03 -7.19
CA GLN A 12 -11.39 19.46 -7.86
C GLN A 12 -10.23 18.46 -7.71
N HIS A 13 -10.19 17.70 -6.61
CA HIS A 13 -9.07 16.82 -6.31
C HIS A 13 -9.52 15.43 -5.89
N THR A 14 -10.02 14.67 -6.86
CA THR A 14 -10.63 13.34 -6.68
C THR A 14 -9.73 12.38 -5.89
N ILE A 15 -8.46 12.28 -6.29
CA ILE A 15 -7.48 11.39 -5.66
C ILE A 15 -7.14 11.84 -4.25
N ARG A 16 -6.98 13.16 -4.06
CA ARG A 16 -6.61 13.70 -2.76
C ARG A 16 -7.74 13.48 -1.77
N GLU A 17 -9.00 13.66 -2.17
CA GLU A 17 -10.18 13.52 -1.31
C GLU A 17 -10.43 12.08 -0.85
N GLY A 18 -10.00 11.10 -1.64
CA GLY A 18 -9.99 9.70 -1.22
C GLY A 18 -8.93 9.34 -0.20
N SER A 19 -7.97 10.23 0.10
CA SER A 19 -6.89 9.92 1.05
C SER A 19 -7.37 9.90 2.50
N VAL A 20 -6.77 9.04 3.33
CA VAL A 20 -7.08 9.02 4.77
C VAL A 20 -6.76 10.37 5.42
N ARG A 21 -5.65 10.99 4.99
CA ARG A 21 -5.20 12.28 5.50
C ARG A 21 -6.16 13.43 5.18
N SER A 22 -6.74 13.46 3.98
CA SER A 22 -7.70 14.51 3.63
C SER A 22 -9.01 14.37 4.39
N LYS A 23 -9.45 13.15 4.69
CA LYS A 23 -10.65 12.92 5.50
C LYS A 23 -10.43 13.30 6.97
N ALA A 24 -9.19 13.19 7.45
CA ALA A 24 -8.83 13.63 8.79
C ALA A 24 -8.69 15.16 8.93
N ASP A 25 -8.55 15.91 7.82
CA ASP A 25 -8.30 17.36 7.83
C ASP A 25 -9.57 18.15 8.23
N PRO A 26 -9.57 18.90 9.35
CA PRO A 26 -10.79 19.47 9.92
C PRO A 26 -11.24 20.77 9.29
N LEU A 27 -10.32 21.45 8.61
CA LEU A 27 -10.65 22.67 7.88
C LEU A 27 -11.45 22.33 6.63
N ARG A 28 -11.17 21.16 6.03
CA ARG A 28 -11.84 20.67 4.83
C ARG A 28 -13.03 19.75 5.14
N SER A 29 -13.09 19.13 6.32
CA SER A 29 -14.19 18.26 6.73
C SER A 29 -15.53 18.99 6.91
N LYS A 30 -15.50 20.31 7.23
CA LYS A 30 -16.71 21.13 7.38
C LYS A 30 -17.57 21.23 6.11
N THR A 31 -16.97 21.04 4.93
CA THR A 31 -17.68 21.05 3.65
C THR A 31 -17.98 19.65 3.11
N GLN A 32 -17.60 18.59 3.83
CA GLN A 32 -17.85 17.20 3.44
C GLN A 32 -19.07 16.65 4.18
N LEU A 33 -20.07 16.17 3.44
CA LEU A 33 -21.28 15.57 4.00
C LEU A 33 -20.92 14.29 4.79
N GLY A 34 -21.18 14.30 6.10
CA GLY A 34 -21.13 13.10 6.96
C GLY A 34 -20.01 13.01 8.00
N PHE A 35 -19.45 14.12 8.51
CA PHE A 35 -18.34 14.06 9.48
C PHE A 35 -18.70 14.50 10.92
N ILE A 36 -18.33 13.65 11.88
CA ILE A 36 -18.21 13.92 13.32
C ILE A 36 -16.71 13.89 13.64
N ALA A 37 -16.02 15.03 13.71
CA ALA A 37 -14.67 15.05 14.30
C ALA A 37 -14.26 16.47 14.74
N LEU A 38 -13.73 16.54 15.96
CA LEU A 38 -12.91 17.64 16.45
C LEU A 38 -11.66 17.80 15.56
N PRO A 39 -11.09 19.01 15.46
CA PRO A 39 -9.87 19.18 14.68
C PRO A 39 -8.74 18.28 15.17
N PRO A 40 -8.08 17.45 14.34
CA PRO A 40 -6.84 16.81 14.73
C PRO A 40 -5.90 17.87 15.27
N LEU A 41 -5.29 17.55 16.40
CA LEU A 41 -4.19 18.33 16.95
C LEU A 41 -3.11 18.38 15.86
N SER A 42 -2.93 19.54 15.25
CA SER A 42 -1.77 19.79 14.42
C SER A 42 -0.55 19.70 15.33
N ASP A 43 0.33 18.73 15.11
CA ASP A 43 1.62 18.67 15.78
C ASP A 43 2.30 20.02 15.60
N LYS A 44 2.44 20.77 16.71
CA LYS A 44 3.05 22.12 16.70
C LYS A 44 4.52 22.08 16.27
N ASN A 45 5.14 20.91 16.24
CA ASN A 45 6.51 20.70 15.84
C ASN A 45 6.59 19.53 14.84
N PRO A 46 6.40 19.79 13.52
CA PRO A 46 6.59 18.74 12.53
C PRO A 46 8.02 18.19 12.65
N GLN A 47 8.19 16.88 12.49
CA GLN A 47 9.52 16.28 12.49
C GLN A 47 10.42 17.05 11.50
N LYS A 48 11.50 17.65 12.01
CA LYS A 48 12.44 18.41 11.19
C LYS A 48 13.03 17.44 10.16
N LYS A 49 12.75 17.70 8.88
CA LYS A 49 13.35 16.94 7.79
C LYS A 49 14.85 17.17 7.82
N SER A 50 15.62 16.09 7.74
CA SER A 50 17.07 16.20 7.59
C SER A 50 17.40 16.99 6.32
N ILE A 51 18.28 17.98 6.44
CA ILE A 51 18.82 18.76 5.30
C ILE A 51 19.71 17.88 4.43
N VAL A 52 20.41 16.93 5.05
CA VAL A 52 21.23 15.95 4.34
C VAL A 52 20.30 14.83 3.88
N PRO A 53 20.36 14.40 2.60
CA PRO A 53 19.73 13.15 2.20
C PRO A 53 20.29 12.08 3.13
N ILE A 54 19.48 11.57 4.05
CA ILE A 54 19.92 10.50 4.94
C ILE A 54 20.31 9.39 3.99
N ASP A 55 21.61 9.08 3.93
CA ASP A 55 22.13 7.93 3.20
C ASP A 55 21.65 6.72 4.00
N GLN A 56 20.39 6.40 3.75
CA GLN A 56 19.60 5.56 4.60
C GLN A 56 20.11 4.15 4.34
N LYS A 57 20.89 3.62 5.30
CA LYS A 57 21.44 2.26 5.29
C LYS A 57 20.36 1.20 4.99
N SER A 58 19.08 1.52 5.23
CA SER A 58 17.94 0.85 4.60
C SER A 58 17.35 1.75 3.52
N GLY A 59 17.34 1.31 2.26
CA GLY A 59 16.66 2.03 1.18
C GLY A 59 15.16 2.28 1.45
N TYR A 60 14.58 1.59 2.43
CA TYR A 60 13.18 1.69 2.84
C TYR A 60 13.01 2.54 4.10
N GLY A 61 13.03 3.86 3.93
CA GLY A 61 12.63 4.82 4.96
C GLY A 61 11.11 4.92 5.16
N PRO A 62 10.62 5.88 5.97
CA PRO A 62 9.19 6.11 6.24
C PRO A 62 8.37 6.61 5.01
N GLY A 63 8.92 6.49 3.80
CA GLY A 63 8.39 7.03 2.56
C GLY A 63 8.71 8.52 2.37
N PRO A 64 8.13 9.14 1.33
CA PRO A 64 8.47 10.50 0.91
C PRO A 64 7.84 11.61 1.77
N GLN A 65 6.99 11.27 2.75
CA GLN A 65 6.38 12.21 3.72
C GLN A 65 5.79 13.51 3.09
N GLY A 66 5.21 13.42 1.89
CA GLY A 66 4.62 14.55 1.18
C GLY A 66 5.62 15.48 0.46
N SER A 67 6.91 15.15 0.44
CA SER A 67 7.91 15.83 -0.40
C SER A 67 7.89 15.26 -1.83
N TYR A 68 7.68 16.13 -2.82
CA TYR A 68 7.74 15.75 -4.23
C TYR A 68 9.15 15.34 -4.66
N VAL A 69 10.17 16.06 -4.18
CA VAL A 69 11.59 15.79 -4.49
C VAL A 69 12.04 14.44 -3.95
N GLU A 70 11.61 14.08 -2.74
CA GLU A 70 11.91 12.75 -2.19
C GLU A 70 11.14 11.66 -2.95
N TYR A 71 9.88 11.91 -3.31
CA TYR A 71 9.11 10.96 -4.10
C TYR A 71 9.76 10.66 -5.46
N THR A 72 10.23 11.68 -6.18
CA THR A 72 10.89 11.51 -7.47
C THR A 72 12.23 10.78 -7.32
N ARG A 73 13.02 11.11 -6.30
CA ARG A 73 14.26 10.41 -5.96
C ARG A 73 14.01 8.92 -5.67
N MET A 74 13.01 8.62 -4.82
CA MET A 74 12.64 7.24 -4.49
C MET A 74 12.19 6.46 -5.72
N ARG A 75 11.36 7.07 -6.57
CA ARG A 75 10.93 6.47 -7.85
C ARG A 75 12.12 6.16 -8.75
N ALA A 76 13.05 7.11 -8.93
CA ALA A 76 14.25 6.92 -9.76
C ALA A 76 15.15 5.78 -9.23
N LYS A 77 15.23 5.65 -7.90
CA LYS A 77 15.96 4.55 -7.23
C LYS A 77 15.17 3.24 -7.11
N HIS A 78 13.97 3.15 -7.69
CA HIS A 78 13.08 1.99 -7.57
C HIS A 78 12.72 1.62 -6.12
N ILE A 79 12.80 2.59 -5.21
CA ILE A 79 12.41 2.42 -3.81
C ILE A 79 10.89 2.52 -3.73
N ARG A 80 10.25 1.41 -3.34
CA ARG A 80 8.80 1.35 -3.14
C ARG A 80 8.39 2.01 -1.82
N ASN A 81 7.20 2.58 -1.80
CA ASN A 81 6.61 3.10 -0.57
C ASN A 81 6.29 1.92 0.36
N PRO A 82 6.72 1.93 1.65
CA PRO A 82 6.42 0.84 2.58
C PRO A 82 4.95 0.75 2.97
N LYS A 83 4.15 1.81 2.77
CA LYS A 83 2.72 1.79 3.13
C LYS A 83 1.90 1.13 2.03
N GLU A 84 0.94 0.29 2.42
CA GLU A 84 0.00 -0.33 1.49
C GLU A 84 -1.10 0.67 1.04
N PRO A 85 -1.77 0.46 -0.10
CA PRO A 85 -2.81 1.36 -0.60
C PRO A 85 -3.94 1.63 0.39
N HIS A 86 -4.40 0.59 1.11
CA HIS A 86 -5.47 0.69 2.11
C HIS A 86 -5.07 1.53 3.34
N MET A 87 -3.77 1.73 3.58
CA MET A 87 -3.27 2.62 4.64
C MET A 87 -3.19 4.08 4.21
N MET A 88 -3.09 4.33 2.89
CA MET A 88 -2.96 5.67 2.32
C MET A 88 -4.31 6.28 1.94
N TYR A 89 -5.23 5.44 1.45
CA TYR A 89 -6.54 5.83 0.96
C TYR A 89 -7.64 5.20 1.80
N ALA A 90 -8.79 5.86 1.90
CA ALA A 90 -9.94 5.35 2.63
C ALA A 90 -10.76 4.33 1.82
N PHE A 91 -10.67 4.39 0.50
CA PHE A 91 -11.31 3.47 -0.45
C PHE A 91 -10.44 3.40 -1.72
N PRO A 92 -10.55 2.33 -2.54
CA PRO A 92 -9.78 2.21 -3.77
C PRO A 92 -10.24 3.26 -4.78
N LEU A 93 -9.31 4.13 -5.20
CA LEU A 93 -9.60 5.26 -6.10
C LEU A 93 -9.56 4.85 -7.57
N THR A 94 -8.76 3.85 -7.89
CA THR A 94 -8.60 3.32 -9.24
C THR A 94 -9.01 1.85 -9.27
N THR A 95 -9.45 1.38 -10.43
CA THR A 95 -9.79 -0.04 -10.63
C THR A 95 -8.61 -0.96 -10.35
N THR A 96 -7.38 -0.51 -10.64
CA THR A 96 -6.16 -1.24 -10.32
C THR A 96 -5.92 -1.37 -8.81
N GLN A 97 -6.34 -0.41 -8.01
CA GLN A 97 -6.23 -0.49 -6.55
C GLN A 97 -7.19 -1.52 -5.95
N ASN A 98 -8.29 -1.87 -6.61
CA ASN A 98 -9.21 -2.91 -6.12
C ASN A 98 -8.51 -4.26 -5.92
N TYR A 99 -7.61 -4.63 -6.83
CA TYR A 99 -6.87 -5.89 -6.75
C TYR A 99 -5.85 -5.90 -5.60
N GLY A 100 -5.21 -4.75 -5.35
CA GLY A 100 -4.21 -4.59 -4.28
C GLY A 100 -4.77 -3.99 -2.99
N TRP A 101 -6.09 -3.91 -2.85
CA TRP A 101 -6.72 -3.33 -1.66
C TRP A 101 -6.62 -4.27 -0.46
N TRP A 102 -6.67 -5.57 -0.74
CA TRP A 102 -6.63 -6.64 0.25
C TRP A 102 -5.18 -7.03 0.56
N SER A 103 -4.86 -7.14 1.84
CA SER A 103 -3.52 -7.56 2.28
C SER A 103 -3.47 -9.07 2.49
N GLN A 104 -2.32 -9.69 2.18
CA GLN A 104 -2.08 -11.11 2.46
C GLN A 104 -2.09 -11.44 3.96
N TYR A 105 -1.81 -10.42 4.80
CA TYR A 105 -1.70 -10.56 6.26
C TYR A 105 -3.03 -10.33 6.97
N GLU A 106 -4.08 -9.95 6.23
CA GLU A 106 -5.39 -9.73 6.82
C GLU A 106 -5.97 -11.08 7.31
N PRO A 107 -6.56 -11.16 8.51
CA PRO A 107 -7.09 -12.41 9.04
C PRO A 107 -8.34 -12.84 8.25
N LEU A 108 -8.14 -13.53 7.10
CA LEU A 108 -9.21 -14.01 6.21
C LEU A 108 -10.29 -14.80 6.98
N LYS A 109 -9.88 -15.62 7.95
CA LYS A 109 -10.80 -16.42 8.76
C LYS A 109 -11.75 -15.57 9.61
N GLN A 110 -11.35 -14.35 9.99
CA GLN A 110 -12.18 -13.44 10.78
C GLN A 110 -12.98 -12.51 9.86
N ASN A 111 -12.30 -11.84 8.92
CA ASN A 111 -12.88 -10.78 8.10
C ASN A 111 -13.64 -11.31 6.87
N MET A 112 -13.26 -12.49 6.35
CA MET A 112 -13.79 -13.06 5.09
C MET A 112 -14.04 -14.56 5.21
N ARG A 113 -14.92 -14.96 6.13
CA ARG A 113 -15.26 -16.37 6.33
C ARG A 113 -15.73 -17.07 5.06
N TRP A 114 -16.41 -16.35 4.17
CA TRP A 114 -16.92 -16.88 2.90
C TRP A 114 -15.82 -17.21 1.88
N ALA A 115 -14.68 -16.50 1.91
CA ALA A 115 -13.55 -16.74 1.02
C ALA A 115 -12.51 -17.68 1.63
N TYR A 116 -12.58 -17.93 2.94
CA TYR A 116 -11.63 -18.77 3.65
C TYR A 116 -11.86 -20.25 3.35
N VAL A 117 -10.84 -20.92 2.83
CA VAL A 117 -10.79 -22.36 2.63
C VAL A 117 -9.54 -22.92 3.32
N PRO A 118 -9.63 -24.02 4.08
CA PRO A 118 -8.45 -24.67 4.64
C PRO A 118 -7.52 -25.12 3.52
N ARG A 119 -6.32 -24.54 3.45
CA ARG A 119 -5.32 -24.91 2.44
C ARG A 119 -4.64 -26.22 2.83
N ARG A 120 -4.59 -27.17 1.89
CA ARG A 120 -3.84 -28.42 2.00
C ARG A 120 -2.78 -28.42 0.91
N PRO A 121 -1.62 -27.77 1.11
CA PRO A 121 -0.57 -27.76 0.10
C PRO A 121 -0.08 -29.19 -0.11
N ASN A 122 0.25 -29.53 -1.36
CA ASN A 122 0.98 -30.76 -1.62
C ASN A 122 2.42 -30.57 -1.13
N ILE A 123 2.83 -31.37 -0.14
CA ILE A 123 4.18 -31.37 0.40
C ILE A 123 4.88 -32.58 -0.20
N ASN A 124 5.91 -32.34 -1.00
CA ASN A 124 6.70 -33.41 -1.58
C ASN A 124 7.42 -34.19 -0.47
N SER A 125 7.40 -35.52 -0.55
CA SER A 125 8.18 -36.36 0.35
C SER A 125 9.68 -36.20 0.07
N GLU A 126 10.53 -36.54 1.05
CA GLU A 126 12.00 -36.54 0.84
C GLU A 126 12.40 -37.45 -0.32
N MET A 127 11.70 -38.57 -0.53
CA MET A 127 11.91 -39.45 -1.68
C MET A 127 11.59 -38.71 -2.99
N THR A 128 10.43 -38.06 -3.08
CA THR A 128 10.05 -37.27 -4.26
C THR A 128 11.06 -36.14 -4.53
N ARG A 129 11.57 -35.51 -3.48
CA ARG A 129 12.60 -34.47 -3.58
C ARG A 129 13.91 -35.03 -4.11
N PHE A 130 14.40 -36.14 -3.55
CA PHE A 130 15.60 -36.83 -4.01
C PHE A 130 15.51 -37.23 -5.49
N VAL A 131 14.37 -37.80 -5.89
CA VAL A 131 14.11 -38.19 -7.28
C VAL A 131 14.15 -36.99 -8.20
N ASN A 132 13.54 -35.87 -7.81
CA ASN A 132 13.58 -34.64 -8.59
C ASN A 132 15.01 -34.08 -8.70
N GLU A 133 15.80 -34.13 -7.63
CA GLU A 133 17.20 -33.71 -7.62
C GLU A 133 18.07 -34.61 -8.52
N MET A 134 17.88 -35.94 -8.45
CA MET A 134 18.62 -36.90 -9.28
C MET A 134 18.22 -36.83 -10.76
N ALA A 135 16.94 -36.64 -11.07
CA ALA A 135 16.45 -36.46 -12.44
C ALA A 135 17.00 -35.17 -13.10
N LEU A 136 17.27 -34.13 -12.30
CA LEU A 136 17.88 -32.89 -12.80
C LEU A 136 19.40 -33.01 -12.99
N THR A 137 20.07 -33.77 -12.13
CA THR A 137 21.55 -33.83 -12.11
C THR A 137 22.11 -34.95 -12.98
N ASN A 138 21.40 -36.08 -13.09
CA ASN A 138 21.86 -37.25 -13.81
C ASN A 138 20.87 -37.63 -14.91
N ARG A 139 21.34 -37.52 -16.17
CA ARG A 139 20.52 -37.84 -17.36
C ARG A 139 20.17 -39.33 -17.46
N GLU A 140 20.96 -40.21 -16.85
CA GLU A 140 20.75 -41.65 -16.88
C GLU A 140 19.93 -42.16 -15.68
N PHE A 141 19.55 -41.27 -14.75
CA PHE A 141 18.74 -41.65 -13.62
C PHE A 141 17.32 -41.99 -14.04
N THR A 142 16.88 -43.20 -13.68
CA THR A 142 15.53 -43.70 -13.90
C THR A 142 15.04 -44.31 -12.59
N LEU A 143 13.77 -44.09 -12.24
CA LEU A 143 13.19 -44.66 -11.02
C LEU A 143 12.84 -46.16 -11.17
N PHE A 144 12.97 -46.69 -12.38
CA PHE A 144 12.70 -48.07 -12.78
C PHE A 144 13.59 -48.44 -13.96
#